data_AF-H0F953-F1
#
_entry.id   AF-H0F953-F1
#
_cell.length_a   1.000
_cell.length_b   1.000
_cell.length_c   1.000
_cell.angle_alpha   90.00
_cell.angle_beta   90.00
_cell.angle_gamma   90.00
#
_symmetry.space_group_name_H-M   'P 1'
#
loop_
_entity.id
_entity.type
_entity.pdbx_description
1 polymer ?
#
loop_
_entity_poly.entity_id
_entity_poly.type
_entity_poly.pdbx_seq_one_letter_code
_entity_poly.pdbx_strand_id
1 'polypeptide(L)'
;MAALLAGCASTGVYEAEDAKKETFSVDTGYQAAFRRAGEYVRTCHTLVKHAYGVSYAWRHTLGEKGAPDEIKVFKVGEPATVLELISAEADGPAKSKVTVTVLGEGRWDLAEIAAARQSIQSATPVCRSSSGG
;
A
#
# COMPACT_ATOMS: atom_id res chain seq x y z
N MET A 1 21.29 -4.90 36.02
CA MET A 1 19.96 -5.08 35.40
C MET A 1 19.83 -4.09 34.26
N ALA A 2 20.12 -4.53 33.03
CA ALA A 2 19.83 -3.74 31.84
C ALA A 2 18.43 -4.16 31.38
N ALA A 3 17.43 -3.33 31.66
CA ALA A 3 16.11 -3.49 31.07
C ALA A 3 16.25 -3.16 29.59
N LEU A 4 16.24 -4.20 28.75
CA LEU A 4 16.07 -4.07 27.31
C LEU A 4 14.70 -3.45 27.08
N LEU A 5 14.68 -2.13 26.85
CA LEU A 5 13.57 -1.42 26.22
C LEU A 5 13.54 -1.83 24.73
N ALA A 6 13.31 -3.12 24.46
CA ALA A 6 12.84 -3.58 23.16
C ALA A 6 11.35 -3.21 23.09
N GLY A 7 11.07 -1.91 22.97
CA GLY A 7 9.78 -1.47 22.48
C GLY A 7 9.67 -2.01 21.07
N CYS A 8 8.89 -3.08 20.90
CA CYS A 8 8.46 -3.58 19.60
C CYS A 8 7.70 -2.44 18.92
N ALA A 9 8.39 -1.57 18.21
CA ALA A 9 7.77 -0.58 17.36
C ALA A 9 7.20 -1.37 16.19
N SER A 10 5.95 -1.83 16.30
CA SER A 10 5.28 -2.59 15.25
C SER A 10 5.40 -1.82 13.94
N THR A 11 6.20 -2.33 13.02
CA THR A 11 6.47 -1.69 11.72
C THR A 11 5.29 -1.81 10.74
N GLY A 12 4.15 -2.30 11.23
CA GLY A 12 2.91 -2.48 10.50
C GLY A 12 2.95 -3.76 9.66
N VAL A 13 2.65 -3.65 8.37
CA VAL A 13 2.60 -4.80 7.43
C VAL A 13 3.85 -5.69 7.42
N TYR A 14 5.01 -5.20 7.85
CA TYR A 14 6.25 -5.98 7.87
C TYR A 14 6.31 -7.01 9.01
N GLU A 15 5.57 -6.79 10.09
CA GLU A 15 5.61 -7.64 11.31
C GLU A 15 4.23 -8.17 11.71
N ALA A 16 3.17 -7.81 10.98
CA ALA A 16 1.81 -8.24 11.28
C ALA A 16 1.57 -9.70 10.84
N GLU A 17 1.18 -10.54 11.79
CA GLU A 17 0.78 -11.94 11.51
C GLU A 17 -0.48 -12.02 10.63
N ASP A 18 -1.35 -11.01 10.72
CA ASP A 18 -2.60 -10.95 9.97
C ASP A 18 -2.48 -10.30 8.59
N ALA A 19 -1.28 -9.84 8.20
CA ALA A 19 -1.05 -9.15 6.94
C ALA A 19 -1.63 -9.94 5.76
N LYS A 20 -2.44 -9.27 4.94
CA LYS A 20 -3.00 -9.83 3.72
C LYS A 20 -2.17 -9.34 2.54
N LYS A 21 -1.93 -10.22 1.57
CA LYS A 21 -1.09 -9.91 0.40
C LYS A 21 -1.66 -10.53 -0.86
N GLU A 22 -1.62 -9.77 -1.94
CA GLU A 22 -1.92 -10.27 -3.28
C GLU A 22 -0.90 -9.74 -4.28
N THR A 23 -0.51 -10.60 -5.23
CA THR A 23 0.39 -10.26 -6.32
C THR A 23 -0.33 -10.50 -7.64
N PHE A 24 -0.26 -9.54 -8.56
CA PHE A 24 -0.89 -9.63 -9.88
C PHE A 24 -0.01 -9.00 -10.97
N SER A 25 -0.20 -9.47 -12.20
CA SER A 25 0.45 -8.88 -13.38
C SER A 25 -0.40 -7.72 -13.92
N VAL A 26 0.27 -6.69 -14.43
CA VAL A 26 -0.33 -5.53 -15.09
C VAL A 26 0.31 -5.38 -16.46
N ASP A 27 -0.52 -5.26 -17.51
CA ASP A 27 -0.09 -5.14 -18.90
C ASP A 27 0.42 -3.72 -19.23
N THR A 28 1.42 -3.27 -18.47
CA THR A 28 2.18 -2.04 -18.70
C THR A 28 3.56 -2.16 -18.04
N GLY A 29 4.53 -1.36 -18.50
CA GLY A 29 5.84 -1.27 -17.85
C GLY A 29 5.74 -0.79 -16.38
N TYR A 30 6.66 -1.25 -15.53
CA TYR A 30 6.56 -1.09 -14.07
C TYR A 30 6.48 0.36 -13.59
N GLN A 31 7.18 1.29 -14.23
CA GLN A 31 7.09 2.72 -13.89
C GLN A 31 5.68 3.28 -14.08
N ALA A 32 4.96 2.82 -15.11
CA ALA A 32 3.59 3.23 -15.34
C ALA A 32 2.65 2.60 -14.31
N ALA A 33 2.83 1.32 -13.97
CA ALA A 33 2.07 0.67 -12.89
C ALA A 33 2.32 1.35 -11.53
N PHE A 34 3.56 1.70 -11.23
CA PHE A 34 3.94 2.42 -10.02
C PHE A 34 3.29 3.79 -9.90
N ARG A 35 3.25 4.56 -11.00
CA ARG A 35 2.51 5.84 -11.05
C ARG A 35 1.01 5.65 -10.81
N ARG A 36 0.40 4.61 -11.40
CA ARG A 36 -1.02 4.29 -11.16
C ARG A 36 -1.29 3.93 -9.69
N ALA A 37 -0.38 3.19 -9.05
CA ALA A 37 -0.45 2.91 -7.62
C ALA A 37 -0.31 4.20 -6.77
N GLY A 38 0.56 5.13 -7.17
CA GLY A 38 0.69 6.44 -6.53
C GLY A 38 -0.60 7.26 -6.61
N GLU A 39 -1.25 7.30 -7.78
CA GLU A 39 -2.53 7.98 -7.96
C GLU A 39 -3.68 7.31 -7.20
N TYR A 40 -3.67 5.98 -7.08
CA TYR A 40 -4.58 5.24 -6.22
C TYR A 40 -4.47 5.71 -4.76
N VAL A 41 -3.28 5.65 -4.16
CA VAL A 41 -3.13 6.01 -2.74
C VAL A 41 -3.40 7.48 -2.48
N ARG A 42 -2.99 8.36 -3.40
CA ARG A 42 -3.30 9.79 -3.34
C ARG A 42 -4.81 10.02 -3.34
N THR A 43 -5.52 9.42 -4.28
CA THR A 43 -6.97 9.63 -4.43
C THR A 43 -7.74 8.99 -3.29
N CYS A 44 -7.48 7.72 -2.98
CA CYS A 44 -8.31 6.91 -2.10
C CYS A 44 -7.96 7.01 -0.61
N HIS A 45 -6.75 7.47 -0.26
CA HIS A 45 -6.35 7.67 1.13
C HIS A 45 -6.10 9.13 1.51
N THR A 46 -5.57 9.96 0.61
CA THR A 46 -5.22 11.34 0.98
C THR A 46 -6.30 12.35 0.63
N LEU A 47 -6.97 12.21 -0.52
CA LEU A 47 -7.97 13.18 -0.99
C LEU A 47 -9.41 12.89 -0.53
N VAL A 48 -9.68 11.68 -0.04
CA VAL A 48 -10.99 11.28 0.49
C VAL A 48 -11.18 11.81 1.92
N LYS A 49 -12.42 12.14 2.28
CA LYS A 49 -12.81 12.50 3.64
C LYS A 49 -12.78 11.27 4.55
N HIS A 50 -12.11 11.38 5.70
CA HIS A 50 -12.11 10.35 6.75
C HIS A 50 -12.87 10.83 7.99
N ALA A 51 -13.07 9.91 8.93
CA ALA A 51 -13.58 10.25 10.26
C ALA A 51 -12.72 11.33 10.93
N TYR A 52 -13.31 12.11 11.83
CA TYR A 52 -12.61 13.17 12.55
C TYR A 52 -11.36 12.63 13.25
N GLY A 53 -10.23 13.32 13.10
CA GLY A 53 -8.94 12.92 13.67
C GLY A 53 -8.20 11.81 12.92
N VAL A 54 -8.75 11.29 11.82
CA VAL A 54 -8.08 10.32 10.94
C VAL A 54 -7.56 11.03 9.70
N SER A 55 -6.27 10.86 9.40
CA SER A 55 -5.66 11.36 8.17
C SER A 55 -4.53 10.41 7.78
N TYR A 56 -4.43 10.12 6.49
CA TYR A 56 -3.39 9.25 5.95
C TYR A 56 -2.45 10.03 5.05
N ALA A 57 -1.18 9.65 5.10
CA ALA A 57 -0.14 10.11 4.20
C ALA A 57 0.53 8.90 3.55
N TRP A 58 1.26 9.16 2.47
CA TRP A 58 2.03 8.14 1.79
C TRP A 58 3.39 8.68 1.40
N ARG A 59 4.33 7.76 1.18
CA ARG A 59 5.63 8.04 0.59
C ARG A 59 5.98 6.96 -0.40
N HIS A 60 6.86 7.28 -1.34
CA HIS A 60 7.47 6.29 -2.21
C HIS A 60 8.96 6.13 -1.92
N THR A 61 9.49 4.95 -2.24
CA THR A 61 10.90 4.63 -2.22
C THR A 61 11.23 3.91 -3.52
N LEU A 62 12.25 4.40 -4.24
CA LEU A 62 12.73 3.71 -5.43
C LEU A 62 13.65 2.58 -5.01
N GLY A 63 13.48 1.41 -5.63
CA GLY A 63 14.33 0.26 -5.35
C GLY A 63 15.73 0.45 -5.92
N GLU A 64 16.76 0.12 -5.14
CA GLU A 64 18.13 0.07 -5.65
C GLU A 64 18.46 -1.31 -6.23
N LYS A 65 19.29 -1.34 -7.28
CA LYS A 65 19.90 -2.58 -7.83
C LYS A 65 18.89 -3.67 -8.21
N GLY A 66 17.73 -3.29 -8.74
CA GLY A 66 16.68 -4.21 -9.17
C GLY A 66 15.69 -4.61 -8.07
N ALA A 67 15.78 -4.00 -6.88
CA ALA A 67 14.69 -4.09 -5.91
C ALA A 67 13.40 -3.42 -6.45
N PRO A 68 12.21 -3.84 -6.00
CA PRO A 68 10.95 -3.20 -6.36
C PRO A 68 10.89 -1.74 -5.89
N ASP A 69 10.16 -0.91 -6.64
CA ASP A 69 9.72 0.39 -6.14
C ASP A 69 8.55 0.20 -5.17
N GLU A 70 8.54 0.93 -4.07
CA GLU A 70 7.57 0.79 -2.99
C GLU A 70 6.79 2.08 -2.74
N ILE A 71 5.49 1.94 -2.48
CA ILE A 71 4.61 2.96 -1.91
C ILE A 71 4.14 2.48 -0.55
N LYS A 72 4.25 3.34 0.47
CA LYS A 72 3.89 3.04 1.86
C LYS A 72 2.83 4.01 2.32
N VAL A 73 1.68 3.51 2.78
CA VAL A 73 0.60 4.29 3.38
C VAL A 73 0.66 4.15 4.89
N PHE A 74 0.51 5.27 5.60
CA PHE A 74 0.56 5.33 7.06
C PHE A 74 -0.36 6.45 7.57
N LYS A 75 -0.69 6.40 8.86
CA LYS A 75 -1.47 7.46 9.51
C LYS A 75 -0.57 8.65 9.82
N VAL A 76 -1.07 9.87 9.62
CA VAL A 76 -0.33 11.11 9.94
C VAL A 76 0.02 11.11 11.43
N GLY A 77 1.30 11.30 11.74
CA GLY A 77 1.85 11.21 13.10
C GLY A 77 2.40 9.83 13.47
N GLU A 78 2.13 8.79 12.67
CA GLU A 78 2.53 7.40 12.93
C GLU A 78 3.28 6.78 11.72
N PRO A 79 4.34 7.43 11.18
CA PRO A 79 5.00 6.99 9.93
C PRO A 79 5.77 5.66 10.04
N ALA A 80 6.01 5.18 11.26
CA ALA A 80 6.66 3.90 11.52
C ALA A 80 5.70 2.71 11.27
N THR A 81 4.39 2.92 11.38
CA THR A 81 3.38 1.87 11.22
C THR A 81 2.81 1.92 9.81
N VAL A 82 3.35 1.06 8.94
CA VAL A 82 2.88 0.94 7.55
C VAL A 82 1.58 0.13 7.53
N LEU A 83 0.52 0.73 7.00
CA LEU A 83 -0.82 0.14 6.94
C LEU A 83 -1.06 -0.60 5.62
N GLU A 84 -0.49 -0.07 4.54
CA GLU A 84 -0.46 -0.67 3.21
C GLU A 84 0.91 -0.44 2.58
N LEU A 85 1.41 -1.48 1.91
CA LEU A 85 2.62 -1.48 1.10
C LEU A 85 2.24 -1.97 -0.31
N ILE A 86 2.47 -1.13 -1.31
CA ILE A 86 2.37 -1.50 -2.71
C ILE A 86 3.77 -1.53 -3.30
N SER A 87 4.20 -2.68 -3.83
CA SER A 87 5.45 -2.79 -4.57
C SER A 87 5.20 -3.05 -6.05
N ALA A 88 6.02 -2.44 -6.92
CA ALA A 88 5.99 -2.65 -8.35
C ALA A 88 7.39 -2.97 -8.87
N GLU A 89 7.48 -4.04 -9.65
CA GLU A 89 8.72 -4.48 -10.30
C GLU A 89 8.46 -4.86 -11.76
N ALA A 90 9.53 -4.90 -12.55
CA ALA A 90 9.44 -5.31 -13.95
C ALA A 90 9.12 -6.80 -14.06
N ASP A 91 8.22 -7.16 -14.98
CA ASP A 91 7.91 -8.55 -15.35
C ASP A 91 8.12 -8.72 -16.87
N GLY A 92 9.29 -8.27 -17.34
CA GLY A 92 9.59 -8.11 -18.76
C GLY A 92 9.37 -6.68 -19.28
N PRO A 93 9.53 -6.45 -20.60
CA PRO A 93 9.64 -5.09 -21.16
C PRO A 93 8.31 -4.31 -21.17
N ALA A 94 7.17 -5.01 -21.20
CA ALA A 94 5.85 -4.39 -21.34
C ALA A 94 4.87 -4.79 -20.22
N LYS A 95 5.35 -5.55 -19.22
CA LYS A 95 4.54 -6.02 -18.10
C LYS A 95 5.22 -5.66 -16.79
N SER A 96 4.42 -5.66 -15.75
CA SER A 96 4.87 -5.43 -14.40
C SER A 96 4.18 -6.38 -13.44
N LYS A 97 4.89 -6.68 -12.37
CA LYS A 97 4.37 -7.44 -11.26
C LYS A 97 4.16 -6.47 -10.11
N VAL A 98 2.93 -6.40 -9.63
CA VAL A 98 2.52 -5.55 -8.53
C VAL A 98 2.13 -6.42 -7.36
N THR A 99 2.59 -6.08 -6.17
CA THR A 99 2.20 -6.71 -4.92
C THR A 99 1.58 -5.67 -4.01
N VAL A 100 0.35 -5.93 -3.53
CA VAL A 100 -0.31 -5.12 -2.52
C VAL A 100 -0.33 -5.92 -1.23
N THR A 101 0.15 -5.33 -0.15
CA THR A 101 0.14 -5.90 1.21
C THR A 101 -0.56 -4.92 2.13
N VAL A 102 -1.52 -5.38 2.91
CA VAL A 102 -2.29 -4.57 3.88
C VAL A 102 -2.20 -5.20 5.26
N LEU A 103 -2.38 -4.38 6.30
CA LEU A 103 -2.17 -4.78 7.70
C LEU A 103 -3.00 -6.00 8.12
N GLY A 104 -4.18 -6.20 7.51
CA GLY A 104 -5.12 -7.26 7.87
C GLY A 104 -6.16 -6.84 8.91
N GLU A 105 -6.11 -5.58 9.37
CA GLU A 105 -6.97 -5.05 10.41
C GLU A 105 -7.89 -3.93 9.91
N GLY A 106 -9.15 -3.94 10.38
CA GLY A 106 -10.13 -2.89 10.09
C GLY A 106 -10.34 -2.71 8.59
N ARG A 107 -10.06 -1.51 8.08
CA ARG A 107 -10.20 -1.21 6.64
C ARG A 107 -9.09 -1.80 5.76
N TRP A 108 -8.02 -2.31 6.36
CA TRP A 108 -6.84 -2.79 5.64
C TRP A 108 -6.97 -4.30 5.38
N ASP A 109 -7.91 -4.66 4.52
CA ASP A 109 -8.33 -6.04 4.27
C ASP A 109 -8.29 -6.40 2.76
N LEU A 110 -8.82 -7.57 2.40
CA LEU A 110 -8.87 -8.01 1.00
C LEU A 110 -9.73 -7.11 0.09
N ALA A 111 -10.70 -6.37 0.65
CA ALA A 111 -11.49 -5.42 -0.15
C ALA A 111 -10.65 -4.19 -0.53
N GLU A 112 -9.73 -3.77 0.33
CA GLU A 112 -8.74 -2.74 0.02
C GLU A 112 -7.78 -3.21 -1.09
N ILE A 113 -7.26 -4.43 -0.99
CA ILE A 113 -6.43 -5.04 -2.05
C ILE A 113 -7.18 -5.09 -3.39
N ALA A 114 -8.45 -5.49 -3.38
CA ALA A 114 -9.25 -5.56 -4.60
C ALA A 114 -9.43 -4.19 -5.26
N ALA A 115 -9.66 -3.13 -4.48
CA ALA A 115 -9.75 -1.76 -4.97
C ALA A 115 -8.42 -1.28 -5.58
N ALA A 116 -7.30 -1.51 -4.88
CA ALA A 116 -5.96 -1.20 -5.37
C ALA A 116 -5.68 -1.92 -6.70
N ARG A 117 -5.98 -3.22 -6.77
CA ARG A 117 -5.83 -4.02 -7.99
C ARG A 117 -6.64 -3.45 -9.15
N GLN A 118 -7.94 -3.20 -8.94
CA GLN A 118 -8.81 -2.65 -9.98
C GLN A 118 -8.32 -1.28 -10.46
N SER A 119 -7.90 -0.42 -9.53
CA SER A 119 -7.38 0.92 -9.83
C SER A 119 -6.12 0.85 -10.70
N ILE A 120 -5.16 0.00 -10.32
CA ILE A 120 -3.87 -0.13 -11.01
C ILE A 120 -4.05 -0.79 -12.38
N GLN A 121 -4.91 -1.81 -12.49
CA GLN A 121 -5.20 -2.48 -13.75
C GLN A 121 -5.91 -1.55 -14.75
N SER A 122 -6.92 -0.80 -14.29
CA SER A 122 -7.73 0.09 -15.14
C SER A 122 -7.09 1.45 -15.43
N ALA A 123 -5.99 1.80 -14.76
CA ALA A 123 -5.38 3.13 -14.78
C ALA A 123 -6.33 4.26 -14.35
N THR A 124 -7.43 3.93 -13.67
CA THR A 124 -8.43 4.87 -13.18
C THR A 124 -8.57 4.65 -11.68
N PRO A 125 -8.43 5.68 -10.82
CA PRO A 125 -8.61 5.52 -9.38
C PRO A 125 -9.98 4.91 -9.04
N VAL A 126 -9.95 3.71 -8.47
CA VAL A 126 -11.13 3.04 -7.90
C VAL A 126 -10.87 2.80 -6.43
N CYS A 127 -11.59 3.53 -5.58
CA CYS A 127 -11.46 3.39 -4.14
C CYS A 127 -12.33 2.26 -3.62
N ARG A 128 -11.97 1.73 -2.44
CA ARG A 128 -12.80 0.78 -1.71
C ARG A 128 -14.24 1.29 -1.62
N SER A 129 -15.19 0.46 -2.04
CA SER A 129 -16.61 0.75 -1.82
C SER A 129 -16.91 0.71 -0.32
N SER A 130 -17.58 1.73 0.21
CA SER A 130 -18.11 1.67 1.57
C SER A 130 -19.24 0.63 1.59
N SER A 131 -18.93 -0.63 1.86
CA SER A 131 -19.96 -1.51 2.45
C SER A 131 -20.32 -0.87 3.78
N GLY A 132 -21.60 -0.47 3.90
CA GLY A 132 -22.10 0.51 4.86
C GLY A 132 -21.78 0.25 6.32
N GLY A 133 -21.85 1.32 7.11
CA GLY A 133 -21.85 1.25 8.57
C GLY A 133 -23.13 0.66 9.14
#